data_AF-A0A8S2WA30-F1
#
_entry.id   AF-A0A8S2WA30-F1
#
_cell.length_a   1.000
_cell.length_b   1.000
_cell.length_c   1.000
_cell.angle_alpha   90.00
_cell.angle_beta   90.00
_cell.angle_gamma   90.00
#
_symmetry.space_group_name_H-M   'P 1'
#
loop_
_entity.id
_entity.type
_entity.pdbx_description
1 polymer ?
#
loop_
_entity_poly.entity_id
_entity_poly.type
_entity_poly.pdbx_seq_one_letter_code
_entity_poly.pdbx_strand_id
1 'polypeptide(L)' 'SSTQQRSSSNDESTTNNNQTHTNDYETRLRCPNCDTWVVNLSDHLRKTHRIASPVDRKPLLRMARLEKRR' A
#
# COMPACT_ATOMS: atom_id res chain seq x y z
N SER A 1 -46.67 -15.23 -3.54
CA SER A 1 -45.86 -14.10 -3.06
C SER A 1 -44.85 -14.60 -2.04
N SER A 2 -43.54 -14.50 -2.31
CA SER A 2 -42.47 -14.47 -1.29
C SER A 2 -41.12 -14.29 -2.01
N THR A 3 -40.65 -13.04 -2.07
CA THR A 3 -39.33 -12.64 -2.57
C THR A 3 -38.45 -12.29 -1.38
N GLN A 4 -37.39 -13.05 -1.15
CA GLN A 4 -36.36 -12.87 -0.10
C GLN A 4 -35.15 -13.75 -0.57
N GLN A 5 -33.87 -13.38 -0.63
CA GLN A 5 -33.08 -12.26 -0.10
C GLN A 5 -31.84 -12.05 -0.99
N ARG A 6 -31.32 -10.82 -0.94
CA ARG A 6 -30.10 -10.32 -1.61
C ARG A 6 -28.85 -11.05 -1.08
N SER A 7 -28.03 -11.58 -1.97
CA SER A 7 -26.61 -11.86 -1.67
C SER A 7 -25.79 -10.66 -2.14
N SER A 8 -25.22 -9.94 -1.18
CA SER A 8 -24.29 -8.84 -1.43
C SER A 8 -22.89 -9.42 -1.59
N SER A 9 -22.38 -9.40 -2.82
CA SER A 9 -20.97 -9.67 -3.10
C SER A 9 -20.46 -8.60 -4.07
N ASN A 10 -20.41 -7.36 -3.61
CA ASN A 10 -19.60 -6.34 -4.25
C ASN A 10 -18.15 -6.55 -3.82
N ASP A 11 -17.50 -7.59 -4.36
CA ASP A 11 -16.04 -7.61 -4.43
C ASP A 11 -15.63 -6.77 -5.65
N GLU A 12 -15.90 -5.47 -5.55
CA GLU A 12 -15.35 -4.49 -6.46
C GLU A 12 -13.88 -4.28 -6.08
N SER A 13 -13.07 -5.28 -6.38
CA SER A 13 -11.63 -5.11 -6.49
C SER A 13 -11.35 -4.31 -7.78
N THR A 14 -11.79 -3.04 -7.77
CA THR A 14 -11.39 -2.02 -8.74
C THR A 14 -9.87 -2.00 -8.74
N THR A 15 -9.32 -2.61 -9.79
CA THR A 15 -7.90 -2.60 -10.12
C THR A 15 -7.56 -1.18 -10.53
N ASN A 16 -7.48 -0.29 -9.56
CA ASN A 16 -7.12 1.09 -9.80
C ASN A 16 -5.61 1.15 -9.98
N ASN A 17 -5.22 1.05 -11.24
CA ASN A 17 -3.87 1.25 -11.76
C ASN A 17 -3.48 2.73 -11.74
N ASN A 18 -3.90 3.46 -10.70
CA ASN A 18 -3.42 4.81 -10.44
C ASN A 18 -2.06 4.66 -9.77
N GLN A 19 -1.04 4.66 -10.62
CA GLN A 19 0.30 5.08 -10.29
C GLN A 19 0.23 6.57 -9.89
N THR A 20 -0.40 6.85 -8.75
CA THR A 20 -0.36 8.16 -8.14
C THR A 20 1.08 8.38 -7.70
N HIS A 21 1.81 9.11 -8.55
CA HIS A 21 2.91 9.98 -8.16
C HIS A 21 2.35 11.08 -7.22
N THR A 22 1.69 10.69 -6.13
CA THR A 22 1.52 11.57 -4.99
C THR A 22 2.90 11.68 -4.42
N ASN A 23 3.50 12.85 -4.61
CA ASN A 23 4.80 13.14 -4.07
C ASN A 23 4.74 12.94 -2.54
N ASP A 24 5.15 11.75 -2.09
CA ASP A 24 5.08 11.30 -0.70
C ASP A 24 6.11 12.04 0.20
N TYR A 25 6.60 13.23 -0.21
CA TYR A 25 7.62 13.98 0.55
C TYR A 25 7.08 14.55 1.86
N GLU A 26 5.76 14.77 1.97
CA GLU A 26 5.14 15.37 3.17
C GLU A 26 4.84 14.35 4.28
N THR A 27 4.93 13.04 4.05
CA THR A 27 4.58 12.06 5.07
C THR A 27 5.62 10.96 5.21
N ARG A 28 6.24 10.89 6.38
CA ARG A 28 7.06 9.74 6.78
C ARG A 28 6.20 8.48 6.84
N LEU A 29 6.63 7.42 6.16
CA LEU A 29 6.04 6.08 6.23
C LEU A 29 6.88 5.20 7.16
N ARG A 30 6.24 4.34 7.93
CA ARG A 30 6.93 3.32 8.73
C ARG A 30 7.31 2.13 7.84
N CYS A 31 8.58 1.73 7.89
CA CYS A 31 9.07 0.58 7.15
C CYS A 31 8.58 -0.73 7.80
N PRO A 32 7.90 -1.63 7.09
CA PRO A 32 7.41 -2.89 7.67
C PRO A 32 8.52 -3.92 7.97
N ASN A 33 9.74 -3.73 7.46
CA ASN A 33 10.86 -4.67 7.69
C ASN A 33 11.71 -4.31 8.91
N CYS A 34 11.74 -3.03 9.30
CA CYS A 34 12.62 -2.54 10.37
C CYS A 34 11.98 -1.46 11.25
N ASP A 35 10.67 -1.27 11.12
CA ASP A 35 9.83 -0.35 11.90
C ASP A 35 10.29 1.11 11.95
N THR A 36 11.15 1.50 11.00
CA THR A 36 11.76 2.83 10.95
C THR A 36 10.90 3.80 10.13
N TRP A 37 10.69 5.01 10.65
CA TRP A 37 9.96 6.07 9.96
C TRP A 37 10.84 6.82 8.94
N VAL A 38 10.49 6.74 7.67
CA VAL A 38 11.28 7.29 6.55
C VAL A 38 10.44 8.14 5.60
N VAL A 39 11.01 9.22 5.07
CA VAL A 39 10.35 10.10 4.09
C VAL A 39 10.15 9.44 2.74
N ASN A 40 11.06 8.54 2.34
CA ASN A 40 10.98 7.81 1.09
C ASN A 40 11.20 6.32 1.35
N LEU A 41 10.09 5.61 1.56
CA LEU A 41 10.13 4.17 1.82
C LEU A 41 10.69 3.39 0.62
N SER A 42 10.43 3.84 -0.61
CA SER A 42 10.99 3.19 -1.81
C SER A 42 12.52 3.25 -1.84
N ASP A 43 13.10 4.41 -1.52
CA ASP A 43 14.55 4.57 -1.48
C ASP A 43 15.18 3.79 -0.33
N HIS A 44 14.56 3.86 0.85
CA HIS A 44 14.97 3.09 2.02
C HIS A 44 15.00 1.58 1.75
N LEU A 45 13.94 1.02 1.14
CA LEU A 45 13.88 -0.41 0.79
C LEU A 45 15.00 -0.81 -0.17
N ARG A 46 15.38 0.07 -1.12
CA ARG A 46 16.49 -0.19 -2.05
C ARG A 46 17.86 -0.19 -1.37
N LYS A 47 18.15 0.82 -0.55
CA LYS A 47 19.49 1.01 0.03
C LYS A 47 19.73 0.14 1.27
N THR A 48 18.74 0.06 2.15
CA THR A 48 18.85 -0.63 3.44
C THR A 48 18.54 -2.12 3.31
N HIS A 49 17.50 -2.47 2.56
CA HIS A 49 17.03 -3.85 2.44
C HIS A 49 17.38 -4.51 1.10
N ARG A 50 18.06 -3.81 0.19
CA ARG A 50 18.44 -4.30 -1.16
C ARG A 50 17.24 -4.77 -2.01
N ILE A 51 16.04 -4.28 -1.71
CA ILE A 51 14.81 -4.61 -2.46
C ILE A 51 14.73 -3.70 -3.69
N ALA A 52 15.45 -4.10 -4.74
CA ALA A 52 15.57 -3.35 -6.00
C ALA A 52 14.41 -3.58 -6.97
N SER A 53 13.68 -4.68 -6.84
CA SER A 53 12.53 -5.00 -7.69
C SER A 53 11.32 -4.12 -7.34
N PRO A 54 10.68 -3.45 -8.32
CA PRO A 54 9.42 -2.75 -8.10
C PRO A 54 8.28 -3.67 -7.65
N VAL A 55 8.28 -4.92 -8.12
CA VAL A 55 7.25 -5.92 -7.79
C VAL A 55 7.30 -6.25 -6.29
N ASP A 56 8.50 -6.42 -5.73
CA ASP A 56 8.69 -6.73 -4.31
C ASP A 56 8.44 -5.52 -3.40
N ARG A 57 8.73 -4.31 -3.88
CA ARG A 57 8.46 -3.08 -3.11
C ARG A 57 6.98 -2.73 -3.03
N LYS A 58 6.21 -2.99 -4.10
CA LYS A 58 4.79 -2.60 -4.20
C LYS A 58 3.92 -3.07 -3.02
N PRO A 59 3.97 -4.34 -2.56
CA PRO A 59 3.22 -4.75 -1.38
C PRO A 59 3.67 -4.05 -0.10
N LEU A 60 4.98 -3.82 0.09
CA LEU A 60 5.52 -3.14 1.27
C LEU A 60 5.07 -1.68 1.35
N LEU A 61 5.09 -0.97 0.23
CA LEU A 61 4.57 0.40 0.12
C LEU A 61 3.07 0.46 0.40
N ARG A 62 2.30 -0.53 -0.07
CA ARG A 62 0.86 -0.63 0.19
C ARG A 62 0.59 -0.82 1.69
N MET A 63 1.31 -1.71 2.36
CA MET A 63 1.16 -1.96 3.80
C MET A 63 1.47 -0.72 4.64
N ALA A 64 2.59 -0.04 4.38
CA ALA A 64 2.97 1.16 5.12
C ALA A 64 1.94 2.31 4.99
N ARG A 65 1.28 2.43 3.83
CA ARG A 65 0.20 3.42 3.61
C ARG A 65 -1.11 3.05 4.30
N LEU A 66 -1.38 1.76 4.51
CA LEU A 66 -2.54 1.27 5.26
C LEU A 66 -2.40 1.54 6.75
N GLU A 67 -1.19 1.37 7.30
CA GLU A 67 -0.92 1.61 8.73
C GLU A 67 -1.16 3.07 9.14
N LYS A 68 -0.92 4.03 8.25
CA LYS A 68 -1.21 5.47 8.47
C LYS A 68 -2.71 5.77 8.71
N ARG A 69 -3.62 4.88 8.30
CA ARG A 69 -5.07 5.11 8.38
C ARG A 69 -5.75 4.54 9.64
N ARG A 70 -4.98 3.90 10.53
CA ARG A 70 -5.44 3.53 11.87
C ARG A 70 -5.06 4.61 12.88
#